data_AF-A0A6A4Z3F8-F1
#
_entry.id   AF-A0A6A4Z3F8-F1
#
_cell.length_a   1.000
_cell.length_b   1.000
_cell.length_c   1.000
_cell.angle_alpha   90.00
_cell.angle_beta   90.00
_cell.angle_gamma   90.00
#
_symmetry.space_group_name_H-M   'P 1'
#
loop_
_entity.id
_entity.type
_entity.pdbx_description
1 polymer ?
#
loop_
_entity_poly.entity_id
_entity_poly.type
_entity_poly.pdbx_seq_one_letter_code
_entity_poly.pdbx_strand_id
1 'polypeptide(L)'
;MSAIESAISQHASPNTVLHCLYGYFFLGMKRQQLAVVYGKNEQTIANWIHKYEKTGGYERKTTVVDSTFSACEKQWLVAHFKALPLTFLDEARSAFRRKFNKYISISTVWKVLHDAGLTWKVIERRAIQIHQQDICRFVSELDSITWSQRNIVFLDEVSFDNRGMLRRRGYAMKGEKVVIRGEFGRKPRVSLLCFLGADGLLDYYDVEGTFDTATFLQCCCLFVHGGKVQIYPGANSVWVLDGAKIHCNAEIILHLRSLGVVPIFLPAYCPFYNPIEYFFGYLKKMFQRSYVECRVESSLIYFVVKMMRQCKSYHMSNVLTHCGWSTSGRFDPCRGFAHGKVRVEDTEMDENDLGFDFSESTNNNIN
;
A
#
# COMPACT_ATOMS: atom_id res chain seq x y z
N MET A 1 1.18 -32.17 40.09
CA MET A 1 0.49 -32.77 38.93
C MET A 1 1.10 -32.15 37.70
N SER A 2 2.17 -32.79 37.21
CA SER A 2 3.23 -32.19 36.39
C SER A 2 2.93 -32.26 34.89
N ALA A 3 3.70 -31.51 34.09
CA ALA A 3 3.64 -31.46 32.63
C ALA A 3 3.60 -32.84 31.90
N ILE A 4 3.94 -33.93 32.60
CA ILE A 4 3.89 -35.31 32.12
C ILE A 4 2.43 -35.78 31.92
N GLU A 5 1.49 -35.40 32.79
CA GLU A 5 0.07 -35.76 32.65
C GLU A 5 -0.60 -35.06 31.45
N SER A 6 -0.13 -33.84 31.13
CA SER A 6 -0.60 -33.06 29.98
C SER A 6 -0.29 -33.74 28.64
N ALA A 7 0.92 -34.31 28.47
CA ALA A 7 1.36 -34.96 27.23
C ALA A 7 0.63 -36.30 26.94
N ILE A 8 0.18 -36.99 27.99
CA ILE A 8 -0.60 -38.24 27.86
C ILE A 8 -1.95 -37.96 27.19
N SER A 9 -2.59 -36.83 27.53
CA SER A 9 -3.89 -36.40 26.98
C SER A 9 -3.84 -35.81 25.56
N GLN A 10 -2.67 -35.36 25.11
CA GLN A 10 -2.52 -34.74 23.79
C GLN A 10 -2.55 -35.77 22.66
N HIS A 11 -3.10 -35.37 21.53
CA HIS A 11 -3.13 -36.21 20.33
C HIS A 11 -1.71 -36.50 19.82
N ALA A 12 -1.45 -37.75 19.44
CA ALA A 12 -0.14 -38.14 18.90
C ALA A 12 0.07 -37.55 17.50
N SER A 13 1.27 -37.05 17.25
CA SER A 13 1.65 -36.57 15.92
C SER A 13 1.77 -37.72 14.91
N PRO A 14 1.62 -37.47 13.59
CA PRO A 14 1.80 -38.51 12.56
C PRO A 14 3.17 -39.20 12.65
N ASN A 15 4.23 -38.46 12.99
CA ASN A 15 5.58 -38.99 13.16
C ASN A 15 5.66 -39.93 14.37
N THR A 16 5.00 -39.60 15.48
CA THR A 16 4.92 -40.46 16.66
C THR A 16 4.25 -41.79 16.32
N VAL A 17 3.18 -41.77 15.52
CA VAL A 17 2.52 -42.99 15.07
C VAL A 17 3.44 -43.81 14.15
N LEU A 18 4.14 -43.16 13.21
CA LEU A 18 5.07 -43.83 12.31
C LEU A 18 6.23 -44.51 13.05
N HIS A 19 6.88 -43.82 13.99
CA HIS A 19 7.97 -44.40 14.78
C HIS A 19 7.49 -45.55 15.67
N CYS A 20 6.26 -45.46 16.19
CA CYS A 20 5.66 -46.56 16.94
C CYS A 20 5.42 -47.79 16.06
N LEU A 21 4.89 -47.61 14.84
CA LEU A 21 4.69 -48.69 13.88
C LEU A 21 6.02 -49.29 13.43
N TYR A 22 7.05 -48.46 13.20
CA TYR A 22 8.40 -48.94 12.88
C TYR A 22 8.97 -49.82 14.01
N GLY A 23 8.82 -49.38 15.26
CA GLY A 23 9.24 -50.14 16.43
C GLY A 23 8.55 -51.50 16.55
N TYR A 24 7.27 -51.58 16.18
CA TYR A 24 6.52 -52.83 16.20
C TYR A 24 6.91 -53.77 15.06
N PHE A 25 6.89 -53.29 13.81
CA PHE A 25 7.08 -54.14 12.62
C PHE A 25 8.53 -54.46 12.29
N PHE A 26 9.47 -53.54 12.55
CA PHE A 26 10.87 -53.68 12.13
C PHE A 26 11.85 -53.91 13.29
N LEU A 27 11.52 -53.44 14.51
CA LEU A 27 12.36 -53.64 15.69
C LEU A 27 11.84 -54.74 16.63
N GLY A 28 10.67 -55.34 16.34
CA GLY A 28 10.09 -56.44 17.12
C GLY A 28 9.68 -56.05 18.55
N MET A 29 9.47 -54.77 18.83
CA MET A 29 9.10 -54.28 20.16
C MET A 29 7.67 -54.69 20.52
N LYS A 30 7.45 -55.10 21.77
CA LYS A 30 6.11 -55.49 22.23
C LYS A 30 5.22 -54.26 22.47
N ARG A 31 3.90 -54.43 22.32
CA ARG A 31 2.90 -53.36 22.50
C ARG A 31 3.01 -52.65 23.84
N GLN A 32 3.24 -53.40 24.92
CA GLN A 32 3.44 -52.88 26.27
C GLN A 32 4.66 -51.96 26.39
N GLN A 33 5.77 -52.30 25.70
CA GLN A 33 6.98 -51.48 25.69
C GLN A 33 6.75 -50.19 24.91
N LEU A 34 6.07 -50.27 23.76
CA LEU A 34 5.71 -49.10 22.95
C LEU A 34 4.75 -48.16 23.69
N ALA A 35 3.79 -48.69 24.46
CA ALA A 35 2.89 -47.90 25.30
C ALA A 35 3.65 -47.05 26.33
N VAL A 36 4.70 -47.62 26.96
CA VAL A 36 5.56 -46.92 27.92
C VAL A 36 6.44 -45.88 27.21
N VAL A 37 7.11 -46.25 26.11
CA VAL A 37 8.01 -45.35 25.36
C VAL A 37 7.30 -44.10 24.85
N TYR A 38 6.06 -44.25 24.36
CA TYR A 38 5.30 -43.14 23.78
C TYR A 38 4.28 -42.51 24.74
N GLY A 39 4.18 -43.00 25.98
CA GLY A 39 3.23 -42.49 26.98
C GLY A 39 1.77 -42.58 26.52
N LYS A 40 1.40 -43.65 25.81
CA LYS A 40 0.04 -43.89 25.29
C LYS A 40 -0.53 -45.19 25.83
N ASN A 41 -1.86 -45.24 25.93
CA ASN A 41 -2.56 -46.47 26.31
C ASN A 41 -2.25 -47.57 25.29
N GLU A 42 -2.02 -48.79 25.79
CA GLU A 42 -1.78 -49.99 24.98
C GLU A 42 -2.88 -50.21 23.93
N GLN A 43 -4.13 -49.87 24.24
CA GLN A 43 -5.25 -49.95 23.29
C GLN A 43 -5.07 -48.97 22.11
N THR A 44 -4.50 -47.79 22.34
CA THR A 44 -4.21 -46.81 21.28
C THR A 44 -3.13 -47.34 20.34
N ILE A 45 -2.07 -47.94 20.90
CA ILE A 45 -1.01 -48.59 20.12
C ILE A 45 -1.57 -49.76 19.31
N ALA A 46 -2.41 -50.60 19.92
CA ALA A 46 -3.09 -51.71 19.24
C ALA A 46 -3.98 -51.21 18.08
N ASN A 47 -4.71 -50.11 18.28
CA ASN A 47 -5.52 -49.50 17.23
C ASN A 47 -4.68 -48.95 16.07
N TRP A 48 -3.51 -48.38 16.33
CA TRP A 48 -2.59 -47.92 15.27
C TRP A 48 -2.05 -49.09 14.45
N ILE A 49 -1.58 -50.15 15.12
CA ILE A 49 -1.08 -51.37 14.47
C ILE A 49 -2.18 -51.99 13.61
N HIS A 50 -3.36 -52.24 14.20
CA HIS A 50 -4.47 -52.86 13.49
C HIS A 50 -4.93 -52.05 12.27
N LYS A 51 -4.93 -50.72 12.39
CA LYS A 51 -5.25 -49.83 11.28
C LYS A 51 -4.21 -49.92 10.16
N TYR A 52 -2.92 -49.95 10.51
CA TYR A 52 -1.83 -50.08 9.56
C TYR A 52 -1.87 -51.44 8.85
N GLU A 53 -2.11 -52.54 9.58
CA GLU A 53 -2.29 -53.89 8.98
C GLU A 53 -3.47 -53.94 8.01
N LYS A 54 -4.56 -53.23 8.33
CA LYS A 54 -5.78 -53.26 7.52
C LYS A 54 -5.74 -52.34 6.29
N THR A 55 -5.04 -51.21 6.37
CA THR A 55 -5.14 -50.15 5.34
C THR A 55 -3.79 -49.74 4.74
N GLY A 56 -2.66 -50.15 5.32
CA GLY A 56 -1.32 -49.69 4.95
C GLY A 56 -1.02 -48.22 5.30
N GLY A 57 -2.02 -47.47 5.76
CA GLY A 57 -1.93 -46.05 6.08
C GLY A 57 -2.05 -45.77 7.59
N TYR A 58 -1.25 -44.84 8.09
CA TYR A 58 -1.29 -44.40 9.49
C TYR A 58 -1.94 -43.02 9.67
N GLU A 59 -2.19 -42.30 8.58
CA GLU A 59 -2.80 -40.97 8.57
C GLU A 59 -4.22 -40.96 9.13
N ARG A 60 -4.58 -39.88 9.83
CA ARG A 60 -5.90 -39.74 10.45
C ARG A 60 -7.01 -39.82 9.38
N LYS A 61 -8.15 -40.45 9.72
CA LYS A 61 -9.35 -40.34 8.89
C LYS A 61 -9.75 -38.87 8.81
N THR A 62 -9.75 -38.31 7.62
CA THR A 62 -10.32 -36.98 7.35
C THR A 62 -11.84 -37.16 7.40
N THR A 63 -12.48 -36.71 8.47
CA THR A 63 -13.93 -36.63 8.49
C THR A 63 -14.33 -35.56 7.49
N VAL A 64 -14.97 -35.94 6.39
CA VAL A 64 -15.63 -34.98 5.50
C VAL A 64 -16.81 -34.43 6.29
N VAL A 65 -16.65 -33.24 6.86
CA VAL A 65 -17.75 -32.55 7.51
C VAL A 65 -18.59 -31.96 6.40
N ASP A 66 -19.84 -32.42 6.27
CA ASP A 66 -20.77 -31.80 5.34
C ASP A 66 -20.90 -30.32 5.69
N SER A 67 -20.54 -29.48 4.72
CA SER A 67 -20.62 -28.04 4.83
C SER A 67 -22.08 -27.66 5.12
N THR A 68 -22.32 -26.99 6.25
CA THR A 68 -23.66 -26.54 6.69
C THR A 68 -24.40 -25.71 5.63
N PHE A 69 -23.64 -25.11 4.70
CA PHE A 69 -24.16 -24.39 3.54
C PHE A 69 -23.74 -25.07 2.23
N SER A 70 -24.69 -25.23 1.33
CA SER A 70 -24.50 -25.78 -0.02
C SER A 70 -23.60 -24.89 -0.89
N ALA A 71 -23.04 -25.47 -1.95
CA ALA A 71 -22.27 -24.71 -2.93
C ALA A 71 -23.09 -23.57 -3.56
N CYS A 72 -24.37 -23.81 -3.84
CA CYS A 72 -25.29 -22.79 -4.38
C CYS A 72 -25.47 -21.59 -3.43
N GLU A 73 -25.60 -21.85 -2.12
CA GLU A 73 -25.74 -20.80 -1.11
C GLU A 73 -24.47 -19.96 -0.99
N LYS A 74 -23.30 -20.60 -1.04
CA LYS A 74 -22.00 -19.91 -1.04
C LYS A 74 -21.82 -19.07 -2.31
N GLN A 75 -22.17 -19.62 -3.46
CA GLN A 75 -22.06 -18.92 -4.74
C GLN A 75 -23.01 -17.73 -4.83
N TRP A 76 -24.19 -17.83 -4.20
CA TRP A 76 -25.12 -16.71 -4.09
C TRP A 76 -24.51 -15.55 -3.26
N LEU A 77 -23.81 -15.83 -2.16
CA LEU A 77 -23.12 -14.78 -1.39
C LEU A 77 -22.07 -14.06 -2.25
N VAL A 78 -21.28 -14.82 -3.01
CA VAL A 78 -20.29 -14.24 -3.92
C VAL A 78 -20.95 -13.38 -4.99
N ALA A 79 -22.05 -13.85 -5.59
CA ALA A 79 -22.82 -13.08 -6.56
C ALA A 79 -23.43 -11.80 -5.95
N HIS A 80 -23.88 -11.86 -4.70
CA HIS A 80 -24.42 -10.72 -3.97
C HIS A 80 -23.37 -9.61 -3.81
N PHE A 81 -22.15 -9.96 -3.38
CA PHE A 81 -21.04 -8.99 -3.27
C PHE A 81 -20.54 -8.50 -4.63
N LYS A 82 -20.65 -9.29 -5.70
CA LYS A 82 -20.34 -8.82 -7.07
C LYS A 82 -21.35 -7.78 -7.55
N ALA A 83 -22.63 -7.94 -7.21
CA ALA A 83 -23.67 -6.98 -7.57
C ALA A 83 -23.66 -5.73 -6.67
N LEU A 84 -23.37 -5.92 -5.38
CA LEU A 84 -23.36 -4.88 -4.36
C LEU A 84 -22.05 -4.94 -3.56
N PRO A 85 -20.95 -4.38 -4.11
CA PRO A 85 -19.61 -4.52 -3.51
C PRO A 85 -19.44 -3.76 -2.19
N LEU A 86 -20.34 -2.84 -1.86
CA LEU A 86 -20.29 -2.01 -0.65
C LEU A 86 -21.08 -2.59 0.53
N THR A 87 -21.70 -3.75 0.36
CA THR A 87 -22.51 -4.38 1.40
C THR A 87 -21.66 -4.80 2.60
N PHE A 88 -22.11 -4.48 3.81
CA PHE A 88 -21.45 -4.94 5.02
C PHE A 88 -21.73 -6.42 5.30
N LEU A 89 -20.87 -7.10 6.06
CA LEU A 89 -21.03 -8.54 6.34
C LEU A 89 -22.33 -8.87 7.09
N ASP A 90 -22.81 -7.97 7.94
CA ASP A 90 -24.07 -8.11 8.67
C ASP A 90 -25.30 -7.85 7.79
N GLU A 91 -25.21 -6.92 6.84
CA GLU A 91 -26.22 -6.72 5.78
C GLU A 91 -26.32 -7.96 4.89
N ALA A 92 -25.18 -8.52 4.45
CA ALA A 92 -25.13 -9.74 3.65
C ALA A 92 -25.74 -10.94 4.40
N ARG A 93 -25.47 -11.06 5.71
CA ARG A 93 -26.13 -12.05 6.58
C ARG A 93 -27.66 -11.85 6.58
N SER A 94 -28.13 -10.62 6.72
CA SER A 94 -29.56 -10.30 6.71
C SER A 94 -30.21 -10.62 5.37
N ALA A 95 -29.50 -10.37 4.25
CA ALA A 95 -29.94 -10.73 2.91
C ALA A 95 -29.98 -12.25 2.70
N PHE A 96 -28.96 -12.97 3.18
CA PHE A 96 -28.90 -14.44 3.13
C PHE A 96 -30.06 -15.08 3.90
N ARG A 97 -30.35 -14.57 5.11
CA ARG A 97 -31.48 -15.03 5.93
C ARG A 97 -32.80 -14.83 5.22
N ARG A 98 -33.00 -13.69 4.56
CA ARG A 98 -34.23 -13.42 3.77
C ARG A 98 -34.37 -14.35 2.56
N LYS A 99 -33.26 -14.74 1.91
CA LYS A 99 -33.29 -15.55 0.69
C LYS A 99 -33.46 -17.05 0.96
N PHE A 100 -32.71 -17.59 1.93
CA PHE A 100 -32.64 -19.04 2.19
C PHE A 100 -33.33 -19.46 3.48
N ASN A 101 -33.86 -18.52 4.26
CA ASN A 101 -34.45 -18.75 5.58
C ASN A 101 -33.52 -19.49 6.56
N LYS A 102 -32.20 -19.29 6.40
CA LYS A 102 -31.16 -19.90 7.22
C LYS A 102 -30.32 -18.82 7.91
N TYR A 103 -29.92 -19.11 9.14
CA TYR A 103 -28.95 -18.28 9.85
C TYR A 103 -27.53 -18.59 9.36
N ILE A 104 -26.75 -17.53 9.12
CA ILE A 104 -25.33 -17.62 8.82
C ILE A 104 -24.57 -16.66 9.74
N SER A 105 -23.43 -17.10 10.28
CA SER A 105 -22.58 -16.22 11.09
C SER A 105 -21.72 -15.31 10.20
N ILE A 106 -21.39 -14.12 10.69
CA ILE A 106 -20.52 -13.15 9.99
C ILE A 106 -19.18 -13.78 9.61
N SER A 107 -18.58 -14.57 10.52
CA SER A 107 -17.34 -15.28 10.26
C SER A 107 -17.46 -16.30 9.12
N THR A 108 -18.63 -16.91 8.92
CA THR A 108 -18.84 -17.85 7.81
C THR A 108 -18.99 -17.09 6.50
N VAL A 109 -19.71 -15.97 6.48
CA VAL A 109 -19.77 -15.09 5.30
C VAL A 109 -18.36 -14.67 4.89
N TRP A 110 -17.55 -14.20 5.85
CA TRP A 110 -16.17 -13.80 5.61
C TRP A 110 -15.33 -14.94 5.02
N LYS A 111 -15.39 -16.15 5.60
CA LYS A 111 -14.68 -17.33 5.08
C LYS A 111 -15.09 -17.65 3.64
N VAL A 112 -16.40 -17.67 3.36
CA VAL A 112 -16.93 -17.97 2.01
C VAL A 112 -16.40 -16.96 0.98
N LEU A 113 -16.32 -15.67 1.34
CA LEU A 113 -15.77 -14.64 0.46
C LEU A 113 -14.28 -14.86 0.22
N HIS A 114 -13.53 -15.15 1.28
CA HIS A 114 -12.08 -15.37 1.18
C HIS A 114 -11.73 -16.63 0.39
N ASP A 115 -12.45 -17.73 0.62
CA ASP A 115 -12.33 -18.99 -0.14
C ASP A 115 -12.66 -18.77 -1.63
N ALA A 116 -13.50 -17.79 -1.96
CA ALA A 116 -13.82 -17.40 -3.33
C ALA A 116 -12.82 -16.38 -3.93
N GLY A 117 -11.77 -16.02 -3.20
CA GLY A 117 -10.74 -15.06 -3.62
C GLY A 117 -11.13 -13.59 -3.47
N LEU A 118 -12.23 -13.27 -2.80
CA LEU A 118 -12.60 -11.88 -2.50
C LEU A 118 -11.83 -11.39 -1.28
N THR A 119 -11.25 -10.21 -1.41
CA THR A 119 -10.53 -9.51 -0.34
C THR A 119 -11.17 -8.15 -0.08
N TRP A 120 -11.15 -7.71 1.17
CA TRP A 120 -11.57 -6.35 1.51
C TRP A 120 -10.55 -5.34 0.97
N LYS A 121 -11.01 -4.39 0.13
CA LYS A 121 -10.19 -3.36 -0.49
C LYS A 121 -10.65 -1.98 -0.04
N VAL A 122 -9.74 -1.01 0.01
CA VAL A 122 -10.12 0.39 0.21
C VAL A 122 -10.88 0.88 -1.03
N ILE A 123 -11.96 1.61 -0.80
CA ILE A 123 -12.80 2.13 -1.89
C ILE A 123 -12.12 3.36 -2.49
N GLU A 124 -11.82 3.30 -3.78
CA GLU A 124 -11.44 4.48 -4.54
C GLU A 124 -12.68 5.27 -4.94
N ARG A 125 -12.71 6.55 -4.55
CA ARG A 125 -13.74 7.50 -5.01
C ARG A 125 -13.20 8.26 -6.20
N ARG A 126 -13.75 8.02 -7.39
CA ARG A 126 -13.46 8.79 -8.60
C ARG A 126 -14.48 9.91 -8.78
N ALA A 127 -14.01 11.08 -9.16
CA ALA A 127 -14.87 12.22 -9.45
C ALA A 127 -15.69 11.94 -10.71
N ILE A 128 -17.00 12.22 -10.69
CA ILE A 128 -17.89 12.05 -11.86
C ILE A 128 -17.45 13.00 -12.99
N GLN A 129 -16.76 14.08 -12.65
CA GLN A 129 -16.26 15.12 -13.54
C GLN A 129 -15.08 14.68 -14.44
N ILE A 130 -14.57 13.44 -14.33
CA ILE A 130 -13.52 12.96 -15.24
C ILE A 130 -14.14 12.67 -16.62
N HIS A 131 -13.92 13.58 -17.58
CA HIS A 131 -14.40 13.43 -18.94
C HIS A 131 -13.32 12.81 -19.84
N GLN A 132 -13.69 11.77 -20.59
CA GLN A 132 -12.78 11.11 -21.55
C GLN A 132 -12.27 12.08 -22.61
N GLN A 133 -13.07 13.10 -22.97
CA GLN A 133 -12.68 14.13 -23.93
C GLN A 133 -11.47 14.95 -23.44
N ASP A 134 -11.39 15.27 -22.15
CA ASP A 134 -10.25 16.01 -21.58
C ASP A 134 -8.98 15.17 -21.60
N ILE A 135 -9.10 13.86 -21.36
CA ILE A 135 -7.98 12.92 -21.46
C ILE A 135 -7.49 12.84 -22.92
N CYS A 136 -8.40 12.71 -23.89
CA CYS A 136 -8.04 12.70 -25.31
C CYS A 136 -7.37 14.02 -25.74
N ARG A 137 -7.86 15.17 -25.26
CA ARG A 137 -7.26 16.48 -25.51
C ARG A 137 -5.83 16.52 -24.98
N PHE A 138 -5.62 16.10 -23.74
CA PHE A 138 -4.31 16.06 -23.10
C PHE A 138 -3.32 15.14 -23.83
N VAL A 139 -3.75 13.94 -24.23
CA VAL A 139 -2.91 13.01 -25.02
C VAL A 139 -2.53 13.66 -26.35
N SER A 140 -3.48 14.30 -27.04
CA SER A 140 -3.22 14.97 -28.32
C SER A 140 -2.24 16.15 -28.18
N GLU A 141 -2.34 16.89 -27.07
CA GLU A 141 -1.39 17.97 -26.74
C GLU A 141 0.01 17.42 -26.47
N LEU A 142 0.12 16.32 -25.72
CA LEU A 142 1.40 15.64 -25.47
C LEU A 142 2.04 15.05 -26.73
N ASP A 143 1.25 14.46 -27.62
CA ASP A 143 1.75 13.90 -28.88
C ASP A 143 2.22 14.99 -29.85
N SER A 144 1.76 16.24 -29.67
CA SER A 144 2.19 17.38 -30.48
C SER A 144 3.57 17.92 -30.11
N ILE A 145 4.14 17.47 -28.99
CA ILE A 145 5.44 17.94 -28.50
C ILE A 145 6.44 16.79 -28.36
N THR A 146 7.71 17.10 -28.60
CA THR A 146 8.82 16.19 -28.30
C THR A 146 9.14 16.21 -26.81
N TRP A 147 8.79 15.15 -26.09
CA TRP A 147 9.15 14.98 -24.68
C TRP A 147 9.78 13.61 -24.40
N SER A 148 10.52 13.53 -23.31
CA SER A 148 11.13 12.31 -22.75
C SER A 148 11.21 12.45 -21.24
N GLN A 149 11.48 11.35 -20.53
CA GLN A 149 11.66 11.39 -19.08
C GLN A 149 12.80 12.33 -18.62
N ARG A 150 13.75 12.68 -19.49
CA ARG A 150 14.85 13.61 -19.19
C ARG A 150 14.48 15.09 -19.30
N ASN A 151 13.44 15.42 -20.07
CA ASN A 151 13.04 16.81 -20.26
C ASN A 151 11.73 17.18 -19.57
N ILE A 152 11.04 16.22 -18.95
CA ILE A 152 9.78 16.45 -18.25
C ILE A 152 9.97 16.67 -16.75
N VAL A 153 9.24 17.64 -16.21
CA VAL A 153 9.19 18.01 -14.79
C VAL A 153 7.75 18.09 -14.36
N PHE A 154 7.43 17.50 -13.21
CA PHE A 154 6.13 17.59 -12.55
C PHE A 154 6.22 18.58 -11.40
N LEU A 155 5.23 19.45 -11.30
CA LEU A 155 5.20 20.54 -10.33
C LEU A 155 3.86 20.53 -9.62
N ASP A 156 3.90 20.59 -8.30
CA ASP A 156 2.70 20.65 -7.47
C ASP A 156 3.09 21.08 -6.04
N GLU A 157 2.08 21.49 -5.28
CA GLU A 157 2.22 21.85 -3.89
C GLU A 157 1.78 20.75 -2.92
N VAL A 158 2.49 20.65 -1.82
CA VAL A 158 2.08 19.83 -0.68
C VAL A 158 2.17 20.63 0.61
N SER A 159 1.13 20.57 1.43
CA SER A 159 1.15 21.17 2.75
C SER A 159 1.22 20.13 3.85
N PHE A 160 2.03 20.42 4.87
CA PHE A 160 2.21 19.59 6.05
C PHE A 160 1.80 20.36 7.31
N ASP A 161 1.04 19.68 8.16
CA ASP A 161 0.79 20.09 9.53
C ASP A 161 1.31 19.01 10.49
N ASN A 162 1.51 19.37 11.76
CA ASN A 162 2.05 18.44 12.74
C ASN A 162 1.11 17.24 12.99
N ARG A 163 -0.22 17.41 12.82
CA ARG A 163 -1.21 16.35 13.04
C ARG A 163 -1.14 15.24 11.99
N GLY A 164 -0.93 15.62 10.73
CA GLY A 164 -0.76 14.70 9.61
C GLY A 164 0.50 13.84 9.73
N MET A 165 1.44 14.27 10.56
CA MET A 165 2.73 13.59 10.80
C MET A 165 2.71 12.71 12.05
N LEU A 166 1.62 12.68 12.83
CA LEU A 166 1.51 11.80 13.99
C LEU A 166 1.21 10.36 13.57
N ARG A 167 1.88 9.41 14.24
CA ARG A 167 1.57 7.98 14.11
C ARG A 167 0.17 7.69 14.66
N ARG A 168 -0.64 6.99 13.89
CA ARG A 168 -2.06 6.72 14.21
C ARG A 168 -2.30 5.39 14.93
N ARG A 169 -1.33 4.49 14.92
CA ARG A 169 -1.45 3.13 15.45
C ARG A 169 -0.20 2.76 16.24
N GLY A 170 -0.40 1.92 17.25
CA GLY A 170 0.65 1.33 18.08
C GLY A 170 0.19 -0.03 18.59
N TYR A 171 1.11 -0.84 19.11
CA TYR A 171 0.81 -2.15 19.67
C TYR A 171 0.58 -2.04 21.19
N ALA A 172 -0.45 -2.72 21.68
CA ALA A 172 -0.72 -2.95 23.10
C ALA A 172 -1.37 -4.32 23.28
N MET A 173 -1.41 -4.82 24.51
CA MET A 173 -2.10 -6.08 24.81
C MET A 173 -3.60 -5.94 24.52
N LYS A 174 -4.24 -7.07 24.18
CA LYS A 174 -5.68 -7.09 23.90
C LYS A 174 -6.46 -6.60 25.12
N GLY A 175 -7.23 -5.52 24.93
CA GLY A 175 -8.01 -4.87 26.00
C GLY A 175 -7.32 -3.66 26.64
N GLU A 176 -6.05 -3.42 26.34
CA GLU A 176 -5.31 -2.24 26.81
C GLU A 176 -5.38 -1.09 25.80
N LYS A 177 -5.35 0.15 26.31
CA LYS A 177 -5.31 1.36 25.50
C LYS A 177 -3.87 1.83 25.33
N VAL A 178 -3.47 2.11 24.09
CA VAL A 178 -2.23 2.84 23.80
C VAL A 178 -2.46 4.32 24.11
N VAL A 179 -1.72 4.87 25.08
CA VAL A 179 -1.83 6.29 25.48
C VAL A 179 -0.48 6.98 25.27
N ILE A 180 -0.49 8.09 24.51
CA ILE A 180 0.67 8.95 24.29
C ILE A 180 0.35 10.30 24.94
N ARG A 181 1.30 10.86 25.70
CA ARG A 181 1.20 12.19 26.30
C ARG A 181 2.12 13.16 25.56
N GLY A 182 1.61 14.34 25.25
CA GLY A 182 2.34 15.40 24.59
C GLY A 182 1.52 16.69 24.49
N GLU A 183 2.17 17.75 24.06
CA GLU A 183 1.59 19.04 23.71
C GLU A 183 1.01 18.94 22.29
N PHE A 184 -0.26 18.57 22.20
CA PHE A 184 -0.98 18.45 20.93
C PHE A 184 -1.45 19.80 20.37
N GLY A 185 -0.58 20.82 20.45
CA GLY A 185 -0.82 22.16 19.92
C GLY A 185 -0.81 22.19 18.39
N ARG A 186 -1.52 23.14 17.78
CA ARG A 186 -1.46 23.35 16.33
C ARG A 186 -0.22 24.19 15.99
N LYS A 187 0.72 23.60 15.24
CA LYS A 187 1.85 24.35 14.68
C LYS A 187 1.45 25.02 13.35
N PRO A 188 2.14 26.09 12.93
CA PRO A 188 1.94 26.67 11.61
C PRO A 188 2.16 25.64 10.51
N ARG A 189 1.36 25.73 9.45
CA ARG A 189 1.44 24.81 8.32
C ARG A 189 2.62 25.21 7.44
N VAL A 190 3.43 24.24 7.04
CA VAL A 190 4.51 24.44 6.06
C VAL A 190 4.02 23.90 4.72
N SER A 191 4.11 24.69 3.67
CA SER A 191 3.82 24.25 2.31
C SER A 191 5.11 24.20 1.50
N LEU A 192 5.22 23.18 0.64
CA LEU A 192 6.33 22.98 -0.28
C LEU A 192 5.80 23.03 -1.71
N LEU A 193 6.50 23.75 -2.58
CA LEU A 193 6.38 23.62 -4.03
C LEU A 193 7.56 22.79 -4.51
N CYS A 194 7.28 21.65 -5.11
CA CYS A 194 8.30 20.68 -5.50
C CYS A 194 8.39 20.55 -7.02
N PHE A 195 9.61 20.39 -7.53
CA PHE A 195 9.91 20.15 -8.94
C PHE A 195 10.50 18.74 -9.08
N LEU A 196 9.75 17.83 -9.68
CA LEU A 196 10.08 16.41 -9.76
C LEU A 196 10.40 15.99 -11.20
N GLY A 197 11.59 15.43 -11.43
CA GLY A 197 11.98 14.79 -12.69
C GLY A 197 12.06 13.27 -12.57
N ALA A 198 12.50 12.60 -13.63
CA ALA A 198 12.71 11.15 -13.61
C ALA A 198 13.84 10.71 -12.66
N ASP A 199 14.84 11.57 -12.43
CA ASP A 199 15.95 11.35 -11.50
C ASP A 199 15.61 11.74 -10.05
N GLY A 200 14.34 12.10 -9.79
CA GLY A 200 13.85 12.46 -8.46
C GLY A 200 13.59 13.94 -8.29
N LEU A 201 13.70 14.40 -7.04
CA LEU A 201 13.43 15.80 -6.70
C LEU A 201 14.54 16.71 -7.21
N LEU A 202 14.21 17.56 -8.18
CA LEU A 202 15.14 18.52 -8.77
C LEU A 202 15.35 19.72 -7.86
N ASP A 203 14.25 20.29 -7.35
CA ASP A 203 14.28 21.38 -6.38
C ASP A 203 12.98 21.47 -5.59
N TYR A 204 13.01 22.22 -4.50
CA TYR A 204 11.80 22.57 -3.76
C TYR A 204 11.94 23.95 -3.10
N TYR A 205 10.81 24.61 -2.89
CA TYR A 205 10.72 25.86 -2.15
C TYR A 205 9.68 25.73 -1.05
N ASP A 206 9.96 26.29 0.11
CA ASP A 206 9.08 26.25 1.27
C ASP A 206 8.51 27.62 1.62
N VAL A 207 7.27 27.62 2.10
CA VAL A 207 6.58 28.81 2.60
C VAL A 207 5.78 28.42 3.85
N GLU A 208 5.80 29.30 4.86
CA GLU A 208 4.87 29.20 5.97
C GLU A 208 3.47 29.66 5.53
N GLY A 209 2.49 28.76 5.50
CA GLY A 209 1.13 29.07 5.05
C GLY A 209 0.74 28.44 3.71
N THR A 210 0.20 29.23 2.79
CA THR A 210 -0.20 28.85 1.41
C THR A 210 0.68 29.58 0.41
N PHE A 211 0.90 28.97 -0.74
CA PHE A 211 1.41 29.70 -1.90
C PHE A 211 0.33 30.64 -2.44
N ASP A 212 0.74 31.88 -2.74
CA ASP A 212 0.00 32.78 -3.60
C ASP A 212 0.62 32.81 -5.00
N THR A 213 -0.06 33.47 -5.94
CA THR A 213 0.38 33.56 -7.34
C THR A 213 1.77 34.19 -7.49
N ALA A 214 2.10 35.19 -6.65
CA ALA A 214 3.37 35.91 -6.72
C ALA A 214 4.55 35.05 -6.26
N THR A 215 4.36 34.35 -5.13
CA THR A 215 5.36 33.45 -4.57
C THR A 215 5.56 32.23 -5.48
N PHE A 216 4.47 31.70 -6.05
CA PHE A 216 4.55 30.63 -7.05
C PHE A 216 5.38 31.04 -8.27
N LEU A 217 5.10 32.22 -8.85
CA LEU A 217 5.87 32.75 -9.97
C LEU A 217 7.35 32.93 -9.60
N GLN A 218 7.63 33.50 -8.43
CA GLN A 218 9.00 33.70 -7.95
C GLN A 218 9.76 32.37 -7.86
N CYS A 219 9.16 31.33 -7.28
CA CYS A 219 9.76 29.99 -7.20
C CYS A 219 10.01 29.39 -8.59
N CYS A 220 9.07 29.55 -9.53
CA CYS A 220 9.26 29.12 -10.92
C CYS A 220 10.46 29.83 -11.57
N CYS A 221 10.58 31.14 -11.42
CA CYS A 221 11.71 31.91 -11.96
C CYS A 221 13.04 31.47 -11.33
N LEU A 222 13.08 31.28 -10.01
CA LEU A 222 14.27 30.77 -9.32
C LEU A 222 14.70 29.40 -9.86
N PHE A 223 13.74 28.51 -10.14
CA PHE A 223 14.06 27.19 -10.68
C PHE A 223 14.60 27.26 -12.10
N VAL A 224 14.00 28.07 -12.98
CA VAL A 224 14.50 28.28 -14.35
C VAL A 224 15.92 28.85 -14.33
N HIS A 225 16.17 29.88 -13.51
CA HIS A 225 17.48 30.51 -13.42
C HIS A 225 18.51 29.71 -12.61
N GLY A 226 18.10 28.63 -11.94
CA GLY A 226 18.96 27.75 -11.16
C GLY A 226 19.91 26.86 -11.99
N GLY A 227 19.92 27.00 -13.32
CA GLY A 227 20.83 26.28 -14.22
C GLY A 227 20.46 24.82 -14.50
N LYS A 228 19.35 24.33 -13.93
CA LYS A 228 18.83 22.96 -14.13
C LYS A 228 17.88 22.87 -15.32
N VAL A 229 17.34 23.99 -15.78
CA VAL A 229 16.36 24.07 -16.87
C VAL A 229 17.05 24.56 -18.13
N GLN A 230 16.85 23.85 -19.23
CA GLN A 230 17.33 24.23 -20.55
C GLN A 230 16.16 24.66 -21.42
N ILE A 231 16.43 25.43 -22.47
CA ILE A 231 15.42 25.82 -23.46
C ILE A 231 14.93 24.56 -24.17
N TYR A 232 13.61 24.43 -24.33
CA TYR A 232 12.98 23.34 -25.05
C TYR A 232 13.60 23.12 -26.44
N PRO A 233 13.94 21.87 -26.83
CA PRO A 233 13.59 20.58 -26.20
C PRO A 233 14.60 20.04 -25.17
N GLY A 234 15.48 20.89 -24.62
CA GLY A 234 16.53 20.53 -23.65
C GLY A 234 16.01 19.99 -22.32
N ALA A 235 16.93 19.60 -21.42
CA ALA A 235 16.58 19.01 -20.13
C ALA A 235 15.66 19.91 -19.27
N ASN A 236 14.73 19.28 -18.54
CA ASN A 236 13.77 19.93 -17.63
C ASN A 236 12.92 21.07 -18.24
N SER A 237 12.67 21.04 -19.56
CA SER A 237 11.99 22.10 -20.31
C SER A 237 10.47 21.93 -20.43
N VAL A 238 9.93 20.73 -20.19
CA VAL A 238 8.49 20.42 -20.28
C VAL A 238 7.93 20.32 -18.87
N TRP A 239 6.98 21.17 -18.52
CA TRP A 239 6.48 21.30 -17.15
C TRP A 239 5.02 20.86 -17.08
N VAL A 240 4.73 19.86 -16.26
CA VAL A 240 3.40 19.29 -16.07
C VAL A 240 2.83 19.80 -14.76
N LEU A 241 1.68 20.46 -14.83
CA LEU A 241 0.98 21.12 -13.73
C LEU A 241 -0.46 20.59 -13.63
N ASP A 242 -1.06 20.69 -12.46
CA ASP A 242 -2.51 20.53 -12.34
C ASP A 242 -3.25 21.80 -12.80
N GLY A 243 -4.58 21.72 -12.89
CA GLY A 243 -5.44 22.82 -13.31
C GLY A 243 -5.75 23.86 -12.23
N ALA A 244 -4.95 23.99 -11.17
CA ALA A 244 -5.20 24.97 -10.11
C ALA A 244 -5.20 26.41 -10.66
N LYS A 245 -6.02 27.27 -10.05
CA LYS A 245 -6.18 28.68 -10.50
C LYS A 245 -4.85 29.45 -10.49
N ILE A 246 -3.96 29.14 -9.56
CA ILE A 246 -2.65 29.77 -9.45
C ILE A 246 -1.71 29.38 -10.61
N HIS A 247 -1.85 28.16 -11.15
CA HIS A 247 -1.07 27.67 -12.29
C HIS A 247 -1.57 28.21 -13.62
N CYS A 248 -2.89 28.40 -13.73
CA CYS A 248 -3.57 28.83 -14.95
C CYS A 248 -3.47 30.34 -15.24
N ASN A 249 -2.61 31.09 -14.53
CA ASN A 249 -2.42 32.51 -14.80
C ASN A 249 -1.71 32.70 -16.15
N ALA A 250 -2.36 33.42 -17.06
CA ALA A 250 -1.87 33.65 -18.42
C ALA A 250 -0.51 34.35 -18.46
N GLU A 251 -0.24 35.30 -17.56
CA GLU A 251 1.03 36.03 -17.50
C GLU A 251 2.18 35.09 -17.12
N ILE A 252 1.94 34.18 -16.16
CA ILE A 252 2.91 33.17 -15.74
C ILE A 252 3.23 32.22 -16.91
N ILE A 253 2.20 31.74 -17.59
CA ILE A 253 2.35 30.81 -18.72
C ILE A 253 3.13 31.48 -19.86
N LEU A 254 2.80 32.72 -20.21
CA LEU A 254 3.51 33.48 -21.24
C LEU A 254 4.97 33.74 -20.84
N HIS A 255 5.21 34.05 -19.57
CA HIS A 255 6.56 34.25 -19.05
C HIS A 255 7.40 32.97 -19.14
N LEU A 256 6.87 31.83 -18.67
CA LEU A 256 7.56 30.54 -18.78
C LEU A 256 7.87 30.17 -20.24
N ARG A 257 6.91 30.38 -21.14
CA ARG A 257 7.13 30.17 -22.58
C ARG A 257 8.22 31.07 -23.16
N SER A 258 8.31 32.32 -22.71
CA SER A 258 9.39 33.24 -23.14
C SER A 258 10.78 32.78 -22.69
N LEU A 259 10.86 32.01 -21.60
CA LEU A 259 12.08 31.40 -21.09
C LEU A 259 12.40 30.04 -21.74
N GLY A 260 11.60 29.59 -22.71
CA GLY A 260 11.78 28.31 -23.39
C GLY A 260 11.23 27.11 -22.64
N VAL A 261 10.35 27.32 -21.66
CA VAL A 261 9.63 26.25 -20.95
C VAL A 261 8.29 25.99 -21.64
N VAL A 262 7.86 24.73 -21.68
CA VAL A 262 6.56 24.29 -22.22
C VAL A 262 5.66 23.80 -21.08
N PRO A 263 4.75 24.66 -20.55
CA PRO A 263 3.77 24.25 -19.56
C PRO A 263 2.64 23.42 -20.19
N ILE A 264 2.28 22.31 -19.55
CA ILE A 264 1.21 21.39 -19.93
C ILE A 264 0.35 21.11 -18.70
N PHE A 265 -0.96 21.10 -18.89
CA PHE A 265 -1.92 20.91 -17.80
C PHE A 265 -2.52 19.51 -17.82
N LEU A 266 -2.51 18.85 -16.67
CA LEU A 266 -3.18 17.57 -16.48
C LEU A 266 -4.69 17.71 -16.66
N PRO A 267 -5.37 16.64 -17.11
CA PRO A 267 -6.83 16.60 -17.10
C PRO A 267 -7.37 16.78 -15.68
N ALA A 268 -8.52 17.45 -15.56
CA ALA A 268 -9.15 17.67 -14.27
C ALA A 268 -9.41 16.35 -13.52
N TYR A 269 -9.18 16.35 -12.21
CA TYR A 269 -9.39 15.21 -11.32
C TYR A 269 -8.60 13.93 -11.70
N CYS A 270 -7.47 14.07 -12.39
CA CYS A 270 -6.59 12.94 -12.78
C CYS A 270 -5.23 12.95 -12.05
N PRO A 271 -5.19 12.94 -10.70
CA PRO A 271 -3.93 12.93 -9.94
C PRO A 271 -3.10 11.66 -10.17
N PHE A 272 -3.72 10.57 -10.62
CA PHE A 272 -3.03 9.32 -10.98
C PHE A 272 -2.17 9.41 -12.24
N TYR A 273 -2.27 10.51 -13.00
CA TYR A 273 -1.31 10.84 -14.06
C TYR A 273 -0.14 11.68 -13.56
N ASN A 274 -0.15 12.11 -12.30
CA ASN A 274 0.87 12.96 -11.70
C ASN A 274 1.82 12.15 -10.78
N PRO A 275 3.05 11.82 -11.20
CA PRO A 275 4.02 11.10 -10.38
C PRO A 275 4.37 11.82 -9.06
N ILE A 276 4.22 13.14 -8.99
CA ILE A 276 4.54 13.89 -7.77
C ILE A 276 3.60 13.54 -6.60
N GLU A 277 2.39 13.06 -6.88
CA GLU A 277 1.45 12.59 -5.87
C GLU A 277 1.96 11.35 -5.14
N TYR A 278 2.64 10.45 -5.87
CA TYR A 278 3.32 9.29 -5.29
C TYR A 278 4.48 9.74 -4.40
N PHE A 279 5.28 10.70 -4.87
CA PHE A 279 6.35 11.31 -4.09
C PHE A 279 5.82 12.00 -2.82
N PHE A 280 4.69 12.70 -2.88
CA PHE A 280 4.05 13.29 -1.71
C PHE A 280 3.51 12.25 -0.73
N GLY A 281 2.94 11.15 -1.23
CA GLY A 281 2.55 10.01 -0.41
C GLY A 281 3.75 9.43 0.36
N TYR A 282 4.87 9.28 -0.34
CA TYR A 282 6.14 8.86 0.24
C TYR A 282 6.65 9.83 1.32
N LEU A 283 6.71 11.13 1.01
CA LEU A 283 7.13 12.17 1.95
C LEU A 283 6.28 12.15 3.23
N LYS A 284 4.95 12.00 3.10
CA LYS A 284 4.03 11.90 4.24
C LYS A 284 4.36 10.68 5.12
N LYS A 285 4.61 9.51 4.54
CA LYS A 285 5.02 8.31 5.29
C LYS A 285 6.35 8.51 6.00
N MET A 286 7.34 9.05 5.31
CA MET A 286 8.66 9.34 5.89
C MET A 286 8.55 10.34 7.06
N PHE A 287 7.73 11.38 6.89
CA PHE A 287 7.48 12.36 7.95
C PHE A 287 6.81 11.70 9.16
N GLN A 288 5.81 10.84 8.94
CA GLN A 288 5.16 10.08 10.02
C GLN A 288 6.11 9.12 10.75
N ARG A 289 7.10 8.58 10.05
CA ARG A 289 8.12 7.70 10.64
C ARG A 289 9.10 8.48 11.51
N SER A 290 9.53 9.66 11.06
CA SER A 290 10.62 10.42 11.69
C SER A 290 10.15 11.50 12.68
N TYR A 291 8.90 11.96 12.58
CA TYR A 291 8.37 13.03 13.43
C TYR A 291 8.09 12.54 14.85
N VAL A 292 8.51 13.35 15.83
CA VAL A 292 8.29 13.12 17.26
C VAL A 292 7.78 14.43 17.86
N GLU A 293 6.57 14.40 18.42
CA GLU A 293 5.97 15.54 19.10
C GLU A 293 6.74 15.83 20.41
N CYS A 294 6.76 17.10 20.86
CA CYS A 294 7.43 17.56 22.08
C CYS A 294 8.97 17.51 22.11
N ARG A 295 9.65 17.57 20.96
CA ARG A 295 11.08 17.95 20.97
C ARG A 295 11.20 19.46 21.23
N VAL A 296 11.95 19.81 22.27
CA VAL A 296 12.10 21.18 22.84
C VAL A 296 12.62 22.22 21.82
N GLU A 297 13.29 21.80 20.75
CA GLU A 297 14.06 22.71 19.87
C GLU A 297 13.86 22.49 18.36
N SER A 298 12.64 22.31 17.85
CA SER A 298 12.51 22.16 16.39
C SER A 298 11.27 22.83 15.83
N SER A 299 11.50 23.96 15.14
CA SER A 299 10.54 24.52 14.20
C SER A 299 10.17 23.44 13.17
N LEU A 300 8.89 23.41 12.76
CA LEU A 300 8.41 22.42 11.80
C LEU A 300 9.20 22.52 10.48
N ILE A 301 9.61 23.74 10.11
CA ILE A 301 10.41 23.98 8.92
C ILE A 301 11.79 23.32 9.00
N TYR A 302 12.47 23.39 10.15
CA TYR A 302 13.77 22.74 10.31
C TYR A 302 13.67 21.22 10.13
N PHE A 303 12.61 20.61 10.67
CA PHE A 303 12.33 19.19 10.45
C PHE A 303 12.13 18.89 8.96
N VAL A 304 11.30 19.67 8.27
CA VAL A 304 11.01 19.47 6.85
C VAL A 304 12.29 19.59 6.01
N VAL A 305 13.08 20.66 6.20
CA VAL A 305 14.36 20.85 5.48
C VAL A 305 15.32 19.69 5.73
N LYS A 306 15.42 19.21 6.98
CA LYS A 306 16.26 18.06 7.32
C LYS A 306 15.82 16.79 6.56
N MET A 307 14.52 16.55 6.47
CA MET A 307 13.98 15.39 5.77
C MET A 307 14.15 15.51 4.26
N MET A 308 13.90 16.69 3.68
CA MET A 308 14.06 16.91 2.23
C MET A 308 15.50 16.71 1.75
N ARG A 309 16.52 16.95 2.60
CA ARG A 309 17.91 16.63 2.29
C ARG A 309 18.15 15.13 2.08
N GLN A 310 17.37 14.28 2.73
CA GLN A 310 17.44 12.82 2.58
C GLN A 310 16.75 12.35 1.29
N CYS A 311 15.98 13.21 0.62
CA CYS A 311 15.15 12.83 -0.51
C CYS A 311 15.75 13.10 -1.90
N LYS A 312 17.03 13.44 -1.98
CA LYS A 312 17.66 13.90 -3.23
C LYS A 312 17.99 12.80 -4.25
N SER A 313 17.94 11.52 -3.87
CA SER A 313 18.38 10.41 -4.73
C SER A 313 17.31 9.32 -4.88
N TYR A 314 16.11 9.70 -5.32
CA TYR A 314 15.05 8.73 -5.64
C TYR A 314 14.84 8.65 -7.15
N HIS A 315 15.14 7.50 -7.73
CA HIS A 315 14.82 7.24 -9.13
C HIS A 315 13.32 7.07 -9.31
N MET A 316 12.69 8.01 -10.01
CA MET A 316 11.24 8.04 -10.22
C MET A 316 10.81 7.49 -11.58
N SER A 317 11.75 7.04 -12.42
CA SER A 317 11.46 6.51 -13.77
C SER A 317 10.39 5.42 -13.79
N ASN A 318 10.40 4.51 -12.80
CA ASN A 318 9.39 3.46 -12.65
C ASN A 318 8.01 4.05 -12.30
N VAL A 319 7.97 5.04 -11.40
CA VAL A 319 6.74 5.74 -11.01
C VAL A 319 6.17 6.53 -12.19
N LEU A 320 7.03 7.20 -12.96
CA LEU A 320 6.64 7.89 -14.20
C LEU A 320 5.99 6.89 -15.16
N THR A 321 6.65 5.76 -15.41
CA THR A 321 6.16 4.68 -16.28
C THR A 321 4.83 4.10 -15.79
N HIS A 322 4.67 3.98 -14.48
CA HIS A 322 3.43 3.54 -13.84
C HIS A 322 2.28 4.55 -14.05
N CYS A 323 2.57 5.86 -14.00
CA CYS A 323 1.61 6.92 -14.27
C CYS A 323 1.29 7.09 -15.78
N GLY A 324 1.94 6.33 -16.67
CA GLY A 324 1.74 6.37 -18.12
C GLY A 324 2.86 7.07 -18.90
N TRP A 325 3.88 7.62 -18.23
CA TRP A 325 4.99 8.34 -18.86
C TRP A 325 6.13 7.38 -19.25
N SER A 326 6.11 6.87 -20.48
CA SER A 326 7.13 5.91 -20.92
C SER A 326 8.50 6.55 -21.17
N THR A 327 9.55 5.73 -21.09
CA THR A 327 10.93 6.12 -21.45
C THR A 327 11.09 6.41 -22.95
N SER A 328 10.20 5.90 -23.80
CA SER A 328 10.21 6.12 -25.24
C SER A 328 9.56 7.45 -25.68
N GLY A 329 9.13 8.30 -24.73
CA GLY A 329 8.51 9.60 -25.03
C GLY A 329 7.05 9.47 -25.50
N ARG A 330 6.36 8.40 -25.09
CA ARG A 330 4.93 8.20 -25.35
C ARG A 330 4.13 8.16 -24.05
N PHE A 331 2.92 8.72 -24.08
CA PHE A 331 2.04 8.71 -22.93
C PHE A 331 0.96 7.64 -23.11
N ASP A 332 0.85 6.73 -22.15
CA ASP A 332 -0.15 5.68 -22.12
C ASP A 332 -1.25 6.04 -21.10
N PRO A 333 -2.39 6.60 -21.55
CA PRO A 333 -3.48 6.99 -20.66
C PRO A 333 -4.13 5.77 -20.00
N CYS A 334 -4.04 4.57 -20.60
CA CYS A 334 -4.62 3.36 -20.07
C CYS A 334 -3.85 2.84 -18.85
N ARG A 335 -2.53 3.03 -18.79
CA ARG A 335 -1.75 2.70 -17.59
C ARG A 335 -2.23 3.51 -16.39
N GLY A 336 -2.08 4.84 -16.39
CA GLY A 336 -2.53 5.63 -15.23
C GLY A 336 -4.02 5.42 -14.89
N PHE A 337 -4.89 5.31 -15.90
CA PHE A 337 -6.32 5.11 -15.70
C PHE A 337 -6.71 3.72 -15.14
N ALA A 338 -6.00 2.66 -15.56
CA ALA A 338 -6.20 1.31 -15.04
C ALA A 338 -5.66 1.17 -13.60
N HIS A 339 -4.64 1.96 -13.24
CA HIS A 339 -4.02 1.95 -11.91
C HIS A 339 -4.78 2.78 -10.87
N GLY A 340 -5.75 3.61 -11.24
CA GLY A 340 -6.83 4.03 -10.32
C GLY A 340 -7.72 2.85 -9.84
N LYS A 341 -7.21 1.62 -9.84
CA LYS A 341 -7.78 0.47 -9.16
C LYS A 341 -6.95 0.10 -7.93
N VAL A 342 -5.77 0.70 -7.74
CA VAL A 342 -4.83 0.44 -6.66
C VAL A 342 -4.20 1.76 -6.22
N ARG A 343 -4.51 2.24 -5.02
CA ARG A 343 -3.81 3.38 -4.43
C ARG A 343 -2.40 2.99 -4.02
N VAL A 344 -1.51 3.98 -3.95
CA VAL A 344 -0.17 3.91 -3.30
C VAL A 344 -0.24 3.49 -1.83
N GLU A 345 -1.40 3.67 -1.20
CA GLU A 345 -1.69 3.23 0.17
C GLU A 345 -2.14 1.76 0.23
N ASP A 346 -2.63 1.19 -0.88
CA ASP A 346 -3.15 -0.17 -1.00
C ASP A 346 -2.17 -1.14 -1.68
N THR A 347 -1.06 -0.63 -2.18
CA THR A 347 0.06 -1.44 -2.64
C THR A 347 0.76 -2.10 -1.45
N GLU A 348 0.46 -3.37 -1.22
CA GLU A 348 1.49 -4.39 -0.95
C GLU A 348 2.32 -4.61 -2.24
N MET A 349 2.75 -3.54 -2.93
CA MET A 349 3.84 -3.63 -3.89
C MET A 349 5.09 -3.33 -3.09
N ASP A 350 6.03 -4.27 -3.13
CA ASP A 350 7.29 -4.20 -2.42
C ASP A 350 7.92 -2.83 -2.68
N GLU A 351 8.25 -2.06 -1.62
CA GLU A 351 8.90 -0.74 -1.76
C GLU A 351 10.20 -0.87 -2.60
N ASN A 352 10.78 -2.08 -2.60
CA ASN A 352 11.90 -2.51 -3.44
C ASN A 352 11.61 -2.55 -4.95
N ASP A 353 10.39 -2.90 -5.38
CA ASP A 353 10.02 -2.99 -6.82
C ASP A 353 9.89 -1.61 -7.48
N LEU A 354 9.64 -0.58 -6.67
CA LEU A 354 9.59 0.81 -7.12
C LEU A 354 10.94 1.53 -7.01
N GLY A 355 12.00 0.82 -6.57
CA GLY A 355 13.35 1.38 -6.41
C GLY A 355 13.53 2.25 -5.17
N PHE A 356 12.66 2.12 -4.16
CA PHE A 356 12.74 2.86 -2.91
C PHE A 356 13.42 2.01 -1.84
N ASP A 357 14.76 1.99 -1.83
CA ASP A 357 15.49 1.31 -0.75
C ASP A 357 15.74 2.29 0.42
N PHE A 358 15.09 2.02 1.55
CA PHE A 358 15.26 2.76 2.79
C PHE A 358 16.35 2.19 3.70
N SER A 359 16.96 1.06 3.34
CA SER A 359 17.77 0.25 4.26
C SER A 359 19.14 0.84 4.60
N GLU A 360 19.67 1.77 3.79
CA GLU A 360 21.04 2.27 3.98
C GLU A 360 21.20 3.46 4.95
N SER A 361 20.13 4.11 5.40
CA SER A 361 20.26 5.40 6.13
C SER A 361 20.27 5.31 7.66
N THR A 362 20.07 4.12 8.26
CA THR A 362 20.00 3.98 9.73
C THR A 362 21.22 3.38 10.41
N ASN A 363 22.31 3.05 9.69
CA ASN A 363 23.46 2.34 10.30
C ASN A 363 24.69 3.19 10.68
N ASN A 364 24.64 4.53 10.54
CA ASN A 364 25.72 5.39 11.04
C ASN A 364 25.20 6.33 12.12
N ASN A 365 25.24 5.86 13.37
CA ASN A 365 25.55 6.62 14.61
C ASN A 365 24.96 5.91 15.83
N ILE A 366 25.58 4.78 16.20
CA ILE A 366 25.73 4.39 17.61
C ILE A 366 27.19 3.98 17.78
N ASN A 367 28.02 4.94 18.16
CA ASN A 367 29.20 4.78 19.01
C ASN A 367 29.45 6.12 19.70
#